data_AF-A0A524E9A1-F1
#
_entry.id   AF-A0A524E9A1-F1
#
_cell.length_a   1.000
_cell.length_b   1.000
_cell.length_c   1.000
_cell.angle_alpha   90.00
_cell.angle_beta   90.00
_cell.angle_gamma   90.00
#
_symmetry.space_group_name_H-M   'P 1'
#
loop_
_entity.id
_entity.type
_entity.pdbx_description
1 polymer ?
#
loop_
_entity_poly.entity_id
_entity_poly.type
_entity_poly.pdbx_seq_one_letter_code
_entity_poly.pdbx_strand_id
1 'polypeptide(L)'
;MNLGEISLPDRDSYTIMDILSDLKLIEATPTITYQVACDIFYYELRHCSDELGGDATVTQELKHIIDFMQNDYERMLVEAELHEARHKPKAAIETLEKSLSEDIKNYELIHSAEQVRKALHSAKEARMKEIEQYKKIEEGIRREIKETPDDPNLYNQLRLLLWIQGRYRAAKNAYVKATKRGWTPETSKLVAL
;
A
#
# COMPACT_ATOMS: atom_id res chain seq x y z
N MET A 1 10.50 -3.58 -9.22
CA MET A 1 9.88 -4.88 -8.91
C MET A 1 9.14 -5.36 -10.14
N ASN A 2 9.21 -6.65 -10.48
CA ASN A 2 8.43 -7.21 -11.58
C ASN A 2 7.22 -7.98 -11.01
N LEU A 3 6.10 -7.27 -10.81
CA LEU A 3 4.86 -7.88 -10.29
C LEU A 3 4.34 -9.02 -11.18
N GLY A 4 4.68 -9.04 -12.47
CA GLY A 4 4.28 -10.11 -13.38
C GLY A 4 4.84 -11.48 -12.99
N GLU A 5 6.00 -11.52 -12.33
CA GLU A 5 6.68 -12.75 -11.90
C GLU A 5 6.24 -13.22 -10.49
N ILE A 6 5.56 -12.37 -9.72
CA ILE A 6 5.10 -12.72 -8.38
C ILE A 6 3.86 -13.61 -8.49
N SER A 7 3.94 -14.86 -8.06
CA SER A 7 2.75 -15.70 -7.89
C SER A 7 2.18 -15.50 -6.49
N LEU A 8 0.88 -15.26 -6.40
CA LEU A 8 0.19 -15.35 -5.12
C LEU A 8 -0.02 -16.83 -4.78
N PRO A 9 0.14 -17.25 -3.51
CA PRO A 9 -0.03 -18.64 -3.15
C PRO A 9 -1.50 -19.07 -3.26
N ASP A 10 -1.69 -20.24 -3.88
CA ASP A 10 -2.97 -20.90 -3.93
C ASP A 10 -3.24 -21.62 -2.60
N ARG A 11 -4.38 -21.32 -1.97
CA ARG A 11 -4.76 -21.91 -0.68
C ARG A 11 -6.18 -22.46 -0.72
N ASP A 12 -6.44 -23.46 0.10
CA ASP A 12 -7.78 -24.05 0.25
C ASP A 12 -8.67 -23.23 1.20
N SER A 13 -8.04 -22.49 2.10
CA SER A 13 -8.64 -21.43 2.92
C SER A 13 -7.62 -20.33 3.19
N TYR A 14 -8.09 -19.20 3.68
CA TYR A 14 -7.26 -18.03 3.92
C TYR A 14 -7.47 -17.55 5.34
N THR A 15 -6.38 -17.16 5.99
CA THR A 15 -6.41 -16.41 7.25
C THR A 15 -6.20 -14.92 7.00
N ILE A 16 -6.47 -14.08 8.00
CA ILE A 16 -6.10 -12.66 7.98
C ILE A 16 -4.61 -12.49 7.66
N MET A 17 -3.75 -13.34 8.22
CA MET A 17 -2.31 -13.31 7.98
C MET A 17 -1.91 -13.64 6.55
N ASP A 18 -2.64 -14.53 5.89
CA ASP A 18 -2.42 -14.81 4.47
C ASP A 18 -2.71 -13.57 3.62
N ILE A 19 -3.79 -12.85 3.90
CA ILE A 19 -4.14 -11.61 3.18
C ILE A 19 -3.06 -10.56 3.39
N LEU A 20 -2.66 -10.29 4.62
CA LEU A 20 -1.63 -9.30 4.92
C LEU A 20 -0.28 -9.69 4.27
N SER A 21 0.04 -10.98 4.22
CA SER A 21 1.24 -11.49 3.55
C SER A 21 1.19 -11.27 2.04
N ASP A 22 0.05 -11.55 1.41
CA ASP A 22 -0.14 -11.37 -0.02
C ASP A 22 -0.12 -9.88 -0.41
N LEU A 23 -0.69 -9.00 0.42
CA LEU A 23 -0.59 -7.54 0.26
C LEU A 23 0.85 -7.03 0.36
N LYS A 24 1.66 -7.59 1.27
CA LYS A 24 3.10 -7.30 1.37
C LYS A 24 3.85 -7.75 0.11
N LEU A 25 3.51 -8.91 -0.45
CA LEU A 25 4.15 -9.45 -1.67
C LEU A 25 3.94 -8.55 -2.88
N ILE A 26 2.75 -7.96 -3.02
CA ILE A 26 2.43 -7.07 -4.15
C ILE A 26 2.79 -5.61 -3.91
N GLU A 27 3.39 -5.28 -2.75
CA GLU A 27 3.63 -3.91 -2.29
C GLU A 27 2.38 -3.03 -2.48
N ALA A 28 1.26 -3.45 -1.88
CA ALA A 28 -0.03 -2.77 -2.01
C ALA A 28 0.07 -1.28 -1.64
N THR A 29 -0.51 -0.41 -2.48
CA THR A 29 -0.69 1.02 -2.22
C THR A 29 -1.98 1.26 -1.41
N PRO A 30 -2.22 2.47 -0.88
CA PRO A 30 -3.48 2.79 -0.20
C PRO A 30 -4.73 2.45 -1.02
N THR A 31 -4.70 2.72 -2.33
CA THR A 31 -5.81 2.37 -3.23
C THR A 31 -6.05 0.85 -3.27
N ILE A 32 -4.98 0.06 -3.28
CA ILE A 32 -5.07 -1.41 -3.34
C ILE A 32 -5.49 -2.00 -1.99
N THR A 33 -5.02 -1.46 -0.87
CA THR A 33 -5.49 -1.88 0.46
C THR A 33 -6.95 -1.52 0.67
N TYR A 34 -7.38 -0.35 0.21
CA TYR A 34 -8.79 0.05 0.24
C TYR A 34 -9.67 -0.90 -0.57
N GLN A 35 -9.25 -1.24 -1.80
CA GLN A 35 -9.97 -2.22 -2.62
C GLN A 35 -10.13 -3.56 -1.88
N VAL A 36 -9.06 -4.07 -1.27
CA VAL A 36 -9.09 -5.34 -0.55
C VAL A 36 -9.94 -5.26 0.73
N ALA A 37 -9.99 -4.11 1.40
CA ALA A 37 -10.95 -3.87 2.48
C ALA A 37 -12.40 -4.05 2.00
N CYS A 38 -12.75 -3.44 0.87
CA CYS A 38 -14.07 -3.56 0.22
C CYS A 38 -14.39 -5.00 -0.22
N ASP A 39 -13.46 -5.64 -0.90
CA ASP A 39 -13.69 -6.93 -1.54
C ASP A 39 -13.70 -8.11 -0.54
N ILE A 40 -12.99 -7.97 0.59
CA ILE A 40 -12.82 -9.06 1.58
C ILE A 40 -13.33 -8.65 2.96
N PHE A 41 -12.70 -7.67 3.60
CA PHE A 41 -12.86 -7.46 5.05
C PHE A 41 -14.23 -6.96 5.47
N TYR A 42 -14.93 -6.17 4.64
CA TYR A 42 -16.28 -5.72 4.98
C TYR A 42 -17.30 -6.86 5.07
N TYR A 43 -17.15 -7.90 4.25
CA TYR A 43 -17.99 -9.08 4.33
C TYR A 43 -17.75 -9.84 5.63
N GLU A 44 -16.48 -10.07 5.99
CA GLU A 44 -16.10 -10.73 7.24
C GLU A 44 -16.60 -9.95 8.45
N LEU A 45 -16.43 -8.62 8.42
CA LEU A 45 -16.92 -7.75 9.48
C LEU A 45 -18.43 -7.88 9.65
N ARG A 46 -19.18 -7.89 8.55
CA ARG A 46 -20.63 -8.07 8.59
C ARG A 46 -21.00 -9.42 9.22
N HIS A 47 -20.38 -10.49 8.77
CA HIS A 47 -20.65 -11.83 9.30
C HIS A 47 -20.29 -11.93 10.80
N CYS A 48 -19.11 -11.48 11.21
CA CYS A 48 -18.70 -11.49 12.61
C CYS A 48 -19.59 -10.60 13.48
N SER A 49 -20.05 -9.46 12.96
CA SER A 49 -20.98 -8.59 13.68
C SER A 49 -22.33 -9.28 13.90
N ASP A 50 -22.83 -10.03 12.92
CA ASP A 50 -24.11 -10.73 12.98
C ASP A 50 -24.03 -11.96 13.93
N GLU A 51 -22.96 -12.75 13.87
CA GLU A 51 -22.83 -14.01 14.62
C GLU A 51 -22.20 -13.85 16.02
N LEU A 52 -21.16 -13.02 16.14
CA LEU A 52 -20.39 -12.87 17.40
C LEU A 52 -20.77 -11.59 18.15
N GLY A 53 -21.44 -10.65 17.48
CA GLY A 53 -21.76 -9.34 18.01
C GLY A 53 -20.66 -8.31 17.78
N GLY A 54 -21.07 -7.03 17.92
CA GLY A 54 -20.21 -5.88 17.68
C GLY A 54 -19.00 -5.77 18.60
N ASP A 55 -19.12 -6.25 19.85
CA ASP A 55 -18.10 -6.12 20.90
C ASP A 55 -17.14 -7.31 20.99
N ALA A 56 -17.35 -8.35 20.18
CA ALA A 56 -16.42 -9.46 20.10
C ALA A 56 -15.04 -8.99 19.60
N THR A 57 -13.97 -9.54 20.19
CA THR A 57 -12.59 -9.16 19.88
C THR A 57 -12.29 -9.22 18.38
N VAL A 58 -12.64 -10.33 17.72
CA VAL A 58 -12.47 -10.53 16.28
C VAL A 58 -13.19 -9.43 15.47
N THR A 59 -14.42 -9.09 15.85
CA THR A 59 -15.21 -8.03 15.19
C THR A 59 -14.55 -6.66 15.33
N GLN A 60 -14.03 -6.33 16.51
CA GLN A 60 -13.33 -5.06 16.76
C GLN A 60 -12.00 -4.99 16.03
N GLU A 61 -11.24 -6.07 15.98
CA GLU A 61 -9.98 -6.12 15.25
C GLU A 61 -10.19 -6.07 13.72
N LEU A 62 -11.27 -6.66 13.19
CA LEU A 62 -11.67 -6.47 11.79
C LEU A 62 -11.98 -5.01 11.47
N LYS A 63 -12.67 -4.28 12.37
CA LYS A 63 -12.89 -2.83 12.21
C LYS A 63 -11.56 -2.08 12.19
N HIS A 64 -10.63 -2.41 13.08
CA HIS A 64 -9.31 -1.80 13.12
C HIS A 64 -8.52 -2.05 11.84
N ILE A 65 -8.55 -3.27 11.28
CA ILE A 65 -7.92 -3.57 9.98
C ILE A 65 -8.51 -2.71 8.87
N ILE A 66 -9.85 -2.59 8.81
CA ILE A 66 -10.52 -1.76 7.81
C ILE A 66 -10.14 -0.28 7.99
N ASP A 67 -10.19 0.25 9.21
CA ASP A 67 -9.83 1.64 9.50
C ASP A 67 -8.38 1.95 9.09
N PHE A 68 -7.46 1.02 9.37
CA PHE A 68 -6.09 1.12 8.90
C PHE A 68 -6.01 1.20 7.36
N MET A 69 -6.71 0.29 6.66
CA MET A 69 -6.66 0.23 5.19
C MET A 69 -7.29 1.45 4.51
N GLN A 70 -8.19 2.15 5.20
CA GLN A 70 -8.92 3.31 4.66
C GLN A 70 -8.30 4.65 5.04
N ASN A 71 -7.76 4.77 6.25
CA ASN A 71 -7.40 6.06 6.82
C ASN A 71 -5.93 6.10 7.25
N ASP A 72 -5.50 5.15 8.08
CA ASP A 72 -4.17 5.26 8.71
C ASP A 72 -3.04 4.94 7.74
N TYR A 73 -3.26 4.03 6.79
CA TYR A 73 -2.22 3.61 5.88
C TYR A 73 -1.70 4.77 5.02
N GLU A 74 -2.61 5.52 4.41
CA GLU A 74 -2.24 6.72 3.63
C GLU A 74 -1.60 7.77 4.54
N ARG A 75 -2.17 8.03 5.72
CA ARG A 75 -1.62 8.98 6.69
C ARG A 75 -0.19 8.63 7.09
N MET A 76 0.08 7.37 7.42
CA MET A 76 1.42 6.86 7.74
C MET A 76 2.42 7.07 6.60
N LEU A 77 1.97 7.07 5.34
CA LEU A 77 2.80 7.31 4.18
C LEU A 77 2.98 8.81 3.88
N VAL A 78 1.96 9.63 4.09
CA VAL A 78 2.02 11.08 3.85
C VAL A 78 2.82 11.80 4.94
N GLU A 79 2.60 11.47 6.21
CA GLU A 79 3.36 12.00 7.35
C GLU A 79 4.81 11.50 7.35
N ALA A 80 5.07 10.41 6.63
CA ALA A 80 6.39 9.87 6.47
C ALA A 80 7.25 10.64 5.46
N GLU A 81 8.51 10.85 5.80
CA GLU A 81 9.50 11.15 4.78
C GLU A 81 9.79 9.88 3.97
N LEU A 82 9.06 9.68 2.85
CA LEU A 82 9.07 8.55 1.88
C LEU A 82 10.43 8.20 1.22
N HIS A 83 11.50 8.22 1.98
CA HIS A 83 12.86 7.86 1.62
C HIS A 83 13.49 6.87 2.63
N GLU A 84 12.83 6.63 3.77
CA GLU A 84 13.27 5.68 4.79
C GLU A 84 12.63 4.29 4.65
N ALA A 85 13.30 3.28 5.22
CA ALA A 85 12.84 1.88 5.14
C ALA A 85 11.56 1.61 5.94
N ARG A 86 11.34 2.33 7.06
CA ARG A 86 10.15 2.20 7.90
C ARG A 86 8.87 2.73 7.23
N HIS A 87 9.03 3.50 6.16
CA HIS A 87 7.96 4.13 5.41
C HIS A 87 7.81 3.46 4.05
N LYS A 88 7.80 2.12 4.05
CA LYS A 88 7.56 1.28 2.88
C LYS A 88 6.22 0.56 3.08
N PRO A 89 5.52 0.19 1.99
CA PRO A 89 4.25 -0.53 2.09
C PRO A 89 4.30 -1.72 3.04
N LYS A 90 5.35 -2.55 2.88
CA LYS A 90 5.60 -3.72 3.72
C LYS A 90 5.74 -3.37 5.21
N ALA A 91 6.50 -2.33 5.55
CA ALA A 91 6.76 -1.95 6.94
C ALA A 91 5.50 -1.39 7.63
N ALA A 92 4.65 -0.69 6.89
CA ALA A 92 3.38 -0.20 7.40
C ALA A 92 2.40 -1.37 7.67
N ILE A 93 2.31 -2.36 6.77
CA ILE A 93 1.51 -3.57 7.00
C ILE A 93 2.07 -4.41 8.16
N GLU A 94 3.40 -4.49 8.32
CA GLU A 94 4.03 -5.14 9.47
C GLU A 94 3.72 -4.43 10.81
N THR A 95 3.48 -3.11 10.78
CA THR A 95 3.04 -2.36 11.97
C THR A 95 1.61 -2.75 12.36
N LEU A 96 0.70 -2.82 11.38
CA LEU A 96 -0.65 -3.35 11.61
C LEU A 96 -0.57 -4.78 12.19
N GLU A 97 0.16 -5.67 11.52
CA GLU A 97 0.33 -7.07 11.94
C GLU A 97 0.77 -7.21 13.40
N LYS A 98 1.71 -6.39 13.86
CA LYS A 98 2.18 -6.40 15.25
C LYS A 98 1.14 -5.93 16.26
N SER A 99 0.19 -5.11 15.84
CA SER A 99 -0.88 -4.59 16.70
C SER A 99 -2.04 -5.57 16.89
N LEU A 100 -2.14 -6.59 16.03
CA LEU A 100 -3.21 -7.58 16.04
C LEU A 100 -2.95 -8.69 17.07
N SER A 101 -4.01 -9.20 17.69
CA SER A 101 -3.99 -10.38 18.53
C SER A 101 -3.67 -11.67 17.75
N GLU A 102 -3.30 -12.74 18.45
CA GLU A 102 -3.11 -14.05 17.79
C GLU A 102 -4.44 -14.67 17.34
N ASP A 103 -5.56 -14.33 17.97
CA ASP A 103 -6.87 -14.86 17.61
C ASP A 103 -7.28 -14.37 16.22
N ILE A 104 -7.16 -13.07 15.94
CA ILE A 104 -7.51 -12.52 14.62
C ILE A 104 -6.49 -12.93 13.55
N LYS A 105 -5.20 -13.08 13.89
CA LYS A 105 -4.19 -13.51 12.92
C LYS A 105 -4.49 -14.88 12.34
N ASN A 106 -4.96 -15.79 13.19
CA ASN A 106 -5.30 -17.16 12.83
C ASN A 106 -6.79 -17.33 12.46
N TYR A 107 -7.57 -16.24 12.44
CA TYR A 107 -8.95 -16.27 12.01
C TYR A 107 -9.04 -16.69 10.54
N GLU A 108 -9.65 -17.85 10.33
CA GLU A 108 -9.95 -18.38 9.00
C GLU A 108 -11.16 -17.64 8.43
N LEU A 109 -10.98 -17.05 7.25
CA LEU A 109 -11.99 -16.28 6.56
C LEU A 109 -13.18 -17.15 6.18
N ILE A 110 -14.37 -16.57 6.29
CA ILE A 110 -15.62 -17.23 5.91
C ILE A 110 -15.86 -17.10 4.41
N HIS A 111 -15.32 -16.06 3.79
CA HIS A 111 -15.21 -16.00 2.34
C HIS A 111 -14.60 -17.28 1.77
N SER A 112 -15.21 -17.78 0.70
CA SER A 112 -14.62 -18.92 -0.01
C SER A 112 -13.23 -18.57 -0.54
N ALA A 113 -12.32 -19.55 -0.50
CA ALA A 113 -10.97 -19.38 -1.01
C ALA A 113 -10.94 -18.93 -2.49
N GLU A 114 -11.93 -19.32 -3.30
CA GLU A 114 -12.07 -18.84 -4.67
C GLU A 114 -12.32 -17.32 -4.73
N GLN A 115 -13.23 -16.81 -3.91
CA GLN A 115 -13.56 -15.37 -3.87
C GLN A 115 -12.36 -14.55 -3.36
N VAL A 116 -11.71 -15.01 -2.29
CA VAL A 116 -10.51 -14.35 -1.75
C VAL A 116 -9.40 -14.30 -2.80
N ARG A 117 -9.12 -15.43 -3.46
CA ARG A 117 -8.10 -15.52 -4.51
C ARG A 117 -8.41 -14.57 -5.67
N LYS A 118 -9.67 -14.52 -6.10
CA LYS A 118 -10.12 -13.59 -7.15
C LYS A 118 -9.91 -12.13 -6.76
N ALA A 119 -10.25 -11.75 -5.54
CA ALA A 119 -10.03 -10.39 -5.02
C ALA A 119 -8.54 -10.04 -4.99
N LEU A 120 -7.68 -10.94 -4.50
CA LEU A 120 -6.23 -10.72 -4.44
C LEU A 120 -5.58 -10.66 -5.84
N HIS A 121 -6.03 -11.48 -6.80
CA HIS A 121 -5.57 -11.35 -8.20
C HIS A 121 -6.02 -10.03 -8.82
N SER A 122 -7.26 -9.60 -8.59
CA SER A 122 -7.76 -8.30 -9.03
C SER A 122 -6.91 -7.16 -8.47
N ALA A 123 -6.60 -7.20 -7.17
CA ALA A 123 -5.72 -6.24 -6.50
C ALA A 123 -4.31 -6.23 -7.11
N LYS A 124 -3.73 -7.40 -7.37
CA LYS A 124 -2.42 -7.51 -8.06
C LYS A 124 -2.47 -6.90 -9.46
N GLU A 125 -3.50 -7.19 -10.24
CA GLU A 125 -3.66 -6.64 -11.59
C GLU A 125 -3.82 -5.12 -11.58
N ALA A 126 -4.63 -4.58 -10.66
CA ALA A 126 -4.79 -3.14 -10.47
C ALA A 126 -3.44 -2.49 -10.11
N ARG A 127 -2.68 -3.11 -9.20
CA ARG A 127 -1.34 -2.66 -8.84
C ARG A 127 -0.36 -2.66 -10.02
N MET A 128 -0.43 -3.67 -10.89
CA MET A 128 0.37 -3.70 -12.13
C MET A 128 0.02 -2.54 -13.07
N LYS A 129 -1.28 -2.23 -13.21
CA LYS A 129 -1.75 -1.10 -14.03
C LYS A 129 -1.28 0.24 -13.45
N GLU A 130 -1.35 0.42 -12.13
CA GLU A 130 -0.81 1.61 -11.46
C GLU A 130 0.68 1.81 -11.76
N ILE A 131 1.50 0.77 -11.59
CA ILE A 131 2.94 0.85 -11.89
C ILE A 131 3.18 1.29 -13.33
N GLU A 132 2.41 0.76 -14.28
CA GLU A 132 2.55 1.12 -15.70
C GLU A 132 2.15 2.57 -15.98
N GLN A 133 1.10 3.07 -15.33
CA GLN A 133 0.72 4.48 -15.41
C GLN A 133 1.82 5.39 -14.82
N TYR A 134 2.34 5.05 -13.64
CA TYR A 134 3.39 5.83 -12.99
C TYR A 134 4.70 5.86 -13.79
N LYS A 135 5.03 4.82 -14.55
CA LYS A 135 6.20 4.83 -15.46
C LYS A 135 6.05 5.89 -16.55
N LYS A 136 4.86 6.02 -17.15
CA LYS A 136 4.60 7.04 -18.17
C LYS A 136 4.73 8.45 -17.60
N ILE A 137 4.25 8.67 -16.38
CA ILE A 137 4.40 9.95 -15.68
C ILE A 137 5.88 10.20 -15.36
N GLU A 138 6.61 9.19 -14.89
CA GLU A 138 8.05 9.28 -14.62
C GLU A 138 8.84 9.71 -15.86
N GLU A 139 8.53 9.16 -17.04
CA GLU A 139 9.15 9.57 -18.30
C GLU A 139 8.92 11.06 -18.61
N GLY A 140 7.70 11.56 -18.38
CA GLY A 140 7.37 12.98 -18.46
C GLY A 140 8.24 13.83 -17.54
N ILE A 141 8.24 13.52 -16.25
CA ILE A 141 9.06 14.22 -15.25
C ILE A 141 10.55 14.17 -15.59
N ARG A 142 11.06 13.04 -16.09
CA ARG A 142 12.46 12.92 -16.51
C ARG A 142 12.80 13.80 -17.70
N ARG A 143 11.86 14.07 -18.62
CA ARG A 143 12.06 15.04 -19.70
C ARG A 143 12.07 16.46 -19.15
N GLU A 144 11.12 16.80 -18.30
CA GLU A 144 11.07 18.14 -17.66
C GLU A 144 12.33 18.43 -16.85
N ILE A 145 12.89 17.45 -16.14
CA ILE A 145 14.17 17.60 -15.43
C ILE A 145 15.33 17.91 -16.39
N LYS A 146 15.30 17.46 -17.64
CA LYS A 146 16.36 17.80 -18.60
C LYS A 146 16.27 19.27 -19.03
N GLU A 147 15.06 19.78 -19.19
CA GLU A 147 14.80 21.17 -19.58
C GLU A 147 15.02 22.13 -18.39
N THR A 148 14.62 21.72 -17.19
CA THR A 148 14.70 22.52 -15.96
C THR A 148 15.43 21.75 -14.84
N PRO A 149 16.75 21.54 -14.97
CA PRO A 149 17.52 20.62 -14.10
C PRO A 149 17.70 21.09 -12.66
N ASP A 150 17.35 22.34 -12.37
CA ASP A 150 17.50 22.96 -11.06
C ASP A 150 16.18 23.08 -10.29
N ASP A 151 15.03 22.68 -10.87
CA ASP A 151 13.75 22.72 -10.14
C ASP A 151 13.69 21.61 -9.06
N PRO A 152 13.70 21.96 -7.76
CA PRO A 152 13.61 20.98 -6.67
C PRO A 152 12.32 20.14 -6.69
N ASN A 153 11.20 20.70 -7.18
CA ASN A 153 9.90 20.02 -7.16
C ASN A 153 9.86 18.82 -8.10
N LEU A 154 10.49 18.93 -9.27
CA LEU A 154 10.57 17.83 -10.23
C LEU A 154 11.30 16.62 -9.64
N TYR A 155 12.34 16.84 -8.83
CA TYR A 155 13.03 15.75 -8.13
C TYR A 155 12.20 15.17 -6.98
N ASN A 156 11.38 15.97 -6.30
CA ASN A 156 10.44 15.46 -5.31
C ASN A 156 9.32 14.63 -5.96
N GLN A 157 8.73 15.08 -7.06
CA GLN A 157 7.76 14.28 -7.83
C GLN A 157 8.38 12.97 -8.31
N LEU A 158 9.61 13.04 -8.85
CA LEU A 158 10.36 11.84 -9.24
C LEU A 158 10.58 10.90 -8.04
N ARG A 159 10.90 11.43 -6.86
CA ARG A 159 11.02 10.63 -5.62
C ARG A 159 9.72 9.88 -5.34
N LEU A 160 8.57 10.56 -5.36
CA LEU A 160 7.27 9.95 -5.07
C LEU A 160 6.94 8.84 -6.07
N LEU A 161 7.08 9.11 -7.37
CA LEU A 161 6.84 8.12 -8.43
C LEU A 161 7.74 6.89 -8.29
N LEU A 162 9.03 7.10 -8.03
CA LEU A 162 9.98 6.01 -7.80
C LEU A 162 9.65 5.22 -6.55
N TRP A 163 9.21 5.88 -5.48
CA TRP A 163 8.81 5.20 -4.24
C TRP A 163 7.56 4.35 -4.48
N ILE A 164 6.53 4.91 -5.12
CA ILE A 164 5.30 4.17 -5.44
C ILE A 164 5.62 2.99 -6.35
N GLN A 165 6.59 3.07 -7.26
CA GLN A 165 7.00 1.91 -8.08
C GLN A 165 7.89 0.87 -7.34
N GLY A 166 8.11 1.01 -6.03
CA GLY A 166 8.98 0.13 -5.24
C GLY A 166 10.49 0.34 -5.48
N ARG A 167 10.88 1.42 -6.17
CA ARG A 167 12.28 1.74 -6.51
C ARG A 167 12.93 2.62 -5.43
N TYR A 168 12.87 2.16 -4.18
CA TYR A 168 13.23 2.96 -2.99
C TYR A 168 14.64 3.56 -3.00
N ARG A 169 15.65 2.85 -3.51
CA ARG A 169 17.02 3.39 -3.62
C ARG A 169 17.09 4.58 -4.59
N ALA A 170 16.38 4.48 -5.71
CA ALA A 170 16.29 5.56 -6.68
C ALA A 170 15.47 6.73 -6.12
N ALA A 171 14.38 6.45 -5.39
CA ALA A 171 13.59 7.45 -4.69
C ALA A 171 14.44 8.24 -3.69
N LYS A 172 15.24 7.56 -2.85
CA LYS A 172 16.19 8.21 -1.92
C LYS A 172 17.19 9.11 -2.64
N ASN A 173 17.72 8.68 -3.79
CA ASN A 173 18.61 9.52 -4.58
C ASN A 173 17.92 10.76 -5.14
N ALA A 174 16.67 10.64 -5.59
CA ALA A 174 15.87 11.77 -6.05
C ALA A 174 15.56 12.75 -4.90
N TYR A 175 15.28 12.24 -3.69
CA TYR A 175 15.13 13.06 -2.48
C TYR A 175 16.37 13.92 -2.21
N VAL A 176 17.56 13.29 -2.20
CA VAL A 176 18.83 14.01 -1.99
C VAL A 176 19.06 15.08 -3.06
N LYS A 177 18.63 14.84 -4.32
CA LYS A 177 18.74 15.85 -5.38
C LYS A 177 17.76 17.01 -5.17
N ALA A 178 16.55 16.73 -4.70
CA ALA A 178 15.53 17.72 -4.37
C ALA A 178 16.02 18.63 -3.22
N THR A 179 16.46 18.04 -2.11
CA THR A 179 16.92 18.80 -0.92
C THR A 179 18.16 19.63 -1.22
N LYS A 180 19.13 19.08 -2.00
CA LYS A 180 20.29 19.85 -2.48
C LYS A 180 19.93 21.07 -3.34
N ARG A 181 18.74 21.06 -3.96
CA ARG A 181 18.20 22.16 -4.77
C ARG A 181 17.23 23.06 -4.00
N GLY A 182 17.17 22.90 -2.68
CA GLY A 182 16.34 23.73 -1.81
C GLY A 182 14.90 23.23 -1.63
N TRP A 183 14.59 21.98 -1.99
CA TRP A 183 13.29 21.40 -1.62
C TRP A 183 13.15 21.29 -0.10
N THR A 184 12.04 21.78 0.44
CA THR A 184 11.58 21.52 1.81
C THR A 184 10.07 21.23 1.81
N PRO A 185 9.52 20.57 2.83
CA PRO A 185 8.08 20.35 2.94
C PRO A 185 7.27 21.67 2.87
N GLU A 186 7.77 22.75 3.46
CA GLU A 186 7.12 24.06 3.52
C GLU A 186 7.12 24.80 2.17
N THR A 187 8.11 24.50 1.33
CA THR A 187 8.25 25.07 -0.03
C THR A 187 7.62 24.17 -1.10
N SER A 188 7.16 22.98 -0.69
CA SER A 188 6.52 22.03 -1.60
C SER A 188 5.18 22.59 -2.09
N LYS A 189 5.08 22.83 -3.39
CA LYS A 189 3.77 22.94 -4.02
C LYS A 189 3.13 21.55 -3.91
N LEU A 190 2.01 21.42 -3.21
CA LEU A 190 1.23 20.19 -3.25
C LEU A 190 0.85 19.95 -4.71
N VAL A 191 1.51 18.99 -5.34
CA VAL A 191 1.14 18.54 -6.67
C VAL A 191 0.23 17.35 -6.43
N ALA A 192 -1.06 17.53 -6.73
CA ALA A 192 -1.96 16.41 -6.87
C ALA A 192 -1.39 15.50 -7.97
N LEU A 193 -0.95 14.30 -7.58
CA LEU A 193 -0.56 13.23 -8.49
C LEU A 193 -1.80 12.49 -8.97
#